data_AF-A0A968ESB9-F1
#
_entry.id   AF-A0A968ESB9-F1
#
_cell.length_a   1.000
_cell.length_b   1.000
_cell.length_c   1.000
_cell.angle_alpha   90.00
_cell.angle_beta   90.00
_cell.angle_gamma   90.00
#
_symmetry.space_group_name_H-M   'P 1'
#
loop_
_entity.id
_entity.type
_entity.pdbx_description
1 polymer ?
#
loop_
_entity_poly.entity_id
_entity_poly.type
_entity_poly.pdbx_seq_one_letter_code
_entity_poly.pdbx_strand_id
1 'polypeptide(L)'
;MVAGLPCLVGVWLALGLATGAGVGAAGAKGLPGSCGDLRLDPGETCDDGNRADGDGCEADCGPPDPTLIAAYAFEEIAGRTVLDASGGGADGTLVGGARRSRFGVHGSALLLDGATGHAELGTLPTATNELTVSLWLRPDRFDVFDAILVARGGGTSDPAPDWVVGTFGPRLHFELRSAGHSTSLTAASTTLAEGVWTHVAARYDGTNMTLFQDGKPVRSTSKRGAMGAEPDSAVWLGDLPGG
;
A
#
# COMPACT_ATOMS: atom_id res chain seq x y z
N MET A 1 1.48 10.11 -21.36
CA MET A 1 1.85 8.71 -21.08
C MET A 1 2.62 8.73 -19.79
N VAL A 2 1.91 8.61 -18.69
CA VAL A 2 2.53 8.26 -17.41
C VAL A 2 2.81 6.77 -17.52
N ALA A 3 4.07 6.36 -17.36
CA ALA A 3 4.45 4.97 -17.48
C ALA A 3 4.61 4.42 -16.06
N GLY A 4 4.05 3.25 -15.77
CA GLY A 4 4.34 2.54 -14.53
C GLY A 4 5.84 2.25 -14.39
N LEU A 5 6.34 2.10 -13.17
CA LEU A 5 7.71 1.62 -12.94
C LEU A 5 7.77 0.11 -13.14
N PRO A 6 8.75 -0.45 -13.88
CA PRO A 6 9.07 -1.86 -13.75
C PRO A 6 9.70 -2.04 -12.37
N CYS A 7 8.90 -2.53 -11.44
CA CYS A 7 9.33 -2.75 -10.08
C CYS A 7 8.52 -3.86 -9.46
N LEU A 8 9.13 -4.48 -8.45
CA LEU A 8 8.41 -5.34 -7.55
C LEU A 8 7.84 -4.48 -6.43
N VAL A 9 6.54 -4.54 -6.27
CA VAL A 9 5.81 -3.92 -5.18
C VAL A 9 5.25 -5.05 -4.32
N GLY A 10 5.81 -5.22 -3.13
CA GLY A 10 5.21 -6.03 -2.08
C GLY A 10 4.31 -5.11 -1.27
N VAL A 11 3.02 -5.15 -1.51
CA VAL A 11 2.11 -4.16 -0.93
C VAL A 11 1.65 -4.63 0.44
N TRP A 12 2.15 -4.00 1.49
CA TRP A 12 1.44 -3.95 2.76
C TRP A 12 0.66 -2.62 2.78
N LEU A 13 -0.39 -2.48 1.95
CA LEU A 13 -1.18 -1.25 1.87
C LEU A 13 -1.98 -1.08 3.14
N ALA A 14 -1.41 -0.56 4.23
CA ALA A 14 -2.22 -0.14 5.35
C ALA A 14 -2.87 1.20 5.02
N LEU A 15 -4.02 1.19 4.32
CA LEU A 15 -4.94 2.34 4.40
C LEU A 15 -5.56 2.33 5.80
N GLY A 16 -4.91 2.97 6.77
CA GLY A 16 -5.38 3.06 8.14
C GLY A 16 -5.83 4.47 8.53
N LEU A 17 -6.99 4.57 9.19
CA LEU A 17 -7.33 5.72 10.05
C LEU A 17 -6.61 5.52 11.39
N ALA A 18 -5.47 6.19 11.59
CA ALA A 18 -4.67 6.02 12.80
C ALA A 18 -4.50 7.35 13.54
N THR A 19 -5.43 7.61 14.48
CA THR A 19 -5.28 8.65 15.49
C THR A 19 -4.28 8.16 16.53
N GLY A 20 -2.99 8.46 16.33
CA GLY A 20 -2.00 8.38 17.40
C GLY A 20 -0.79 7.49 17.11
N ALA A 21 0.36 7.96 17.58
CA ALA A 21 1.64 7.28 17.55
C ALA A 21 1.60 5.99 18.36
N GLY A 22 1.97 4.87 17.73
CA GLY A 22 2.28 3.64 18.43
C GLY A 22 2.16 2.43 17.53
N VAL A 23 3.28 2.03 16.90
CA VAL A 23 3.58 0.61 16.74
C VAL A 23 3.81 0.04 18.14
N GLY A 24 2.73 -0.11 18.90
CA GLY A 24 2.71 -0.72 20.21
C GLY A 24 2.59 -2.21 20.02
N ALA A 25 3.66 -2.93 20.39
CA ALA A 25 3.70 -4.38 20.42
C ALA A 25 2.39 -4.95 20.99
N ALA A 26 1.64 -5.69 20.16
CA ALA A 26 0.50 -6.46 20.59
C ALA A 26 0.97 -7.39 21.72
N GLY A 27 0.23 -7.35 22.83
CA GLY A 27 0.52 -8.17 23.99
C GLY A 27 0.48 -9.64 23.62
N ALA A 28 1.58 -10.35 23.90
CA ALA A 28 1.75 -11.76 23.62
C ALA A 28 0.54 -12.60 24.10
N LYS A 29 -0.19 -13.19 23.16
CA LYS A 29 -1.02 -14.38 23.39
C LYS A 29 -1.05 -15.26 22.14
N GLY A 30 -0.16 -16.23 22.16
CA GLY A 30 -0.01 -17.32 21.20
C GLY A 30 1.38 -17.91 21.42
N LEU A 31 1.48 -19.16 21.85
CA LEU A 31 2.79 -19.79 21.99
C LEU A 31 3.41 -19.88 20.58
N PRO A 32 4.71 -19.54 20.39
CA PRO A 32 5.33 -19.32 19.08
C PRO A 32 5.46 -20.55 18.16
N GLY A 33 4.65 -21.60 18.36
CA GLY A 33 4.68 -22.85 17.60
C GLY A 33 3.35 -23.49 17.22
N SER A 34 2.18 -22.93 17.57
CA SER A 34 0.87 -23.46 17.12
C SER A 34 0.28 -22.69 15.93
N CYS A 35 0.57 -21.39 15.84
CA CYS A 35 0.01 -20.56 14.78
C CYS A 35 0.43 -21.02 13.38
N GLY A 36 -0.56 -21.23 12.52
CA GLY A 36 -0.39 -21.63 11.13
C GLY A 36 -0.39 -23.14 10.90
N ASP A 37 -1.04 -23.93 11.75
CA ASP A 37 -1.06 -25.40 11.66
C ASP A 37 -2.39 -25.99 11.18
N LEU A 38 -3.31 -25.11 10.73
CA LEU A 38 -4.68 -25.40 10.32
C LEU A 38 -5.58 -25.88 11.48
N ARG A 39 -5.22 -25.61 12.73
CA ARG A 39 -6.05 -25.87 13.91
C ARG A 39 -6.16 -24.60 14.73
N LEU A 40 -7.40 -24.25 15.09
CA LEU A 40 -7.61 -23.17 16.05
C LEU A 40 -7.35 -23.68 17.47
N ASP A 41 -6.17 -23.38 18.00
CA ASP A 41 -5.73 -23.83 19.33
C ASP A 41 -6.13 -22.87 20.45
N PRO A 42 -6.18 -23.33 21.73
CA PRO A 42 -6.49 -22.47 22.86
C PRO A 42 -5.49 -21.31 23.02
N GLY A 43 -5.95 -20.09 22.72
CA GLY A 43 -5.16 -18.86 22.78
C GLY A 43 -5.06 -18.13 21.45
N GLU A 44 -5.47 -18.77 20.35
CA GLU A 44 -5.53 -18.20 19.01
C GLU A 44 -6.92 -17.63 18.73
N THR A 45 -6.98 -16.61 17.88
CA THR A 45 -8.24 -16.00 17.43
C THR A 45 -8.57 -16.39 15.98
N CYS A 46 -7.55 -16.73 15.20
CA CYS A 46 -7.63 -17.34 13.87
C CYS A 46 -6.44 -18.29 13.66
N ASP A 47 -6.50 -19.09 12.60
CA ASP A 47 -5.38 -19.86 12.05
C ASP A 47 -5.66 -20.04 10.55
N ASP A 48 -4.74 -19.60 9.68
CA ASP A 48 -4.86 -19.69 8.22
C ASP A 48 -3.85 -20.67 7.59
N GLY A 49 -3.24 -21.52 8.41
CA GLY A 49 -2.32 -22.56 7.97
C GLY A 49 -0.93 -22.09 7.63
N ASN A 50 -0.55 -20.85 7.95
CA ASN A 50 0.85 -20.44 7.97
C ASN A 50 1.10 -19.26 8.96
N ARG A 51 2.29 -18.65 8.89
CA ARG A 51 2.71 -17.53 9.77
C ARG A 51 3.12 -16.29 8.97
N ALA A 52 2.58 -16.15 7.77
CA ALA A 52 2.63 -14.89 7.06
C ALA A 52 1.65 -13.94 7.74
N ASP A 53 1.95 -12.65 7.65
CA ASP A 53 1.04 -11.60 8.08
C ASP A 53 0.19 -11.19 6.88
N GLY A 54 -1.09 -10.89 7.10
CA GLY A 54 -1.94 -10.31 6.07
C GLY A 54 -2.35 -11.29 4.96
N ASP A 55 -2.58 -12.56 5.30
CA ASP A 55 -3.22 -13.57 4.42
C ASP A 55 -4.42 -14.27 5.06
N GLY A 56 -4.97 -13.67 6.14
CA GLY A 56 -6.21 -14.08 6.79
C GLY A 56 -6.09 -14.09 8.31
N CYS A 57 -4.89 -14.36 8.81
CA CYS A 57 -4.49 -14.29 10.19
C CYS A 57 -3.15 -13.53 10.28
N GLU A 58 -2.91 -12.79 11.36
CA GLU A 58 -1.58 -12.23 11.61
C GLU A 58 -0.65 -13.34 12.13
N ALA A 59 0.68 -13.21 12.00
CA ALA A 59 1.63 -14.25 12.41
C ALA A 59 1.66 -14.52 13.93
N ASP A 60 0.94 -13.73 14.71
CA ASP A 60 0.66 -13.93 16.14
C ASP A 60 -0.67 -14.62 16.42
N CYS A 61 -1.37 -15.09 15.39
CA CYS A 61 -2.70 -15.68 15.41
C CYS A 61 -3.81 -14.75 15.94
N GLY A 62 -3.56 -13.44 15.85
CA GLY A 62 -4.54 -12.38 15.99
C GLY A 62 -5.31 -12.16 14.68
N PRO A 63 -6.55 -11.64 14.77
CA PRO A 63 -7.27 -11.22 13.57
C PRO A 63 -6.51 -10.07 12.88
N PRO A 64 -6.70 -9.89 11.56
CA PRO A 64 -6.15 -8.74 10.84
C PRO A 64 -6.47 -7.41 11.54
N ASP A 65 -5.55 -6.45 11.49
CA ASP A 65 -5.75 -5.14 12.14
C ASP A 65 -7.06 -4.49 11.65
N PRO A 66 -8.05 -4.27 12.55
CA PRO A 66 -9.38 -3.79 12.17
C PRO A 66 -9.38 -2.34 11.66
N THR A 67 -8.25 -1.64 11.73
CA THR A 67 -8.08 -0.29 11.17
C THR A 67 -7.67 -0.30 9.70
N LEU A 68 -7.28 -1.46 9.16
CA LEU A 68 -6.96 -1.62 7.75
C LEU A 68 -8.23 -1.52 6.89
N ILE A 69 -8.19 -0.64 5.88
CA ILE A 69 -9.23 -0.54 4.86
C ILE A 69 -9.01 -1.57 3.73
N ALA A 70 -7.77 -1.95 3.49
CA ALA A 70 -7.37 -2.95 2.50
C ALA A 70 -5.99 -3.52 2.88
N ALA A 71 -5.63 -4.72 2.43
CA ALA A 71 -4.27 -5.28 2.53
C ALA A 71 -4.05 -6.35 1.46
N TYR A 72 -2.86 -6.39 0.81
CA TYR A 72 -2.64 -7.24 -0.38
C TYR A 72 -1.27 -7.93 -0.38
N ALA A 73 -1.17 -9.14 0.18
CA ALA A 73 0.08 -9.91 0.22
C ALA A 73 0.51 -10.48 -1.16
N PHE A 74 -0.46 -10.70 -2.07
CA PHE A 74 -0.25 -11.32 -3.39
C PHE A 74 0.14 -12.81 -3.40
N GLU A 75 -0.30 -13.60 -2.41
CA GLU A 75 0.05 -15.01 -2.26
C GLU A 75 -0.74 -16.01 -3.14
N GLU A 76 -1.68 -15.52 -3.94
CA GLU A 76 -2.52 -16.37 -4.78
C GLU A 76 -1.68 -17.09 -5.85
N ILE A 77 -1.80 -18.41 -5.86
CA ILE A 77 -0.95 -19.29 -6.68
C ILE A 77 -1.21 -19.12 -8.18
N ALA A 78 -2.42 -18.71 -8.56
CA ALA A 78 -2.84 -18.55 -9.95
C ALA A 78 -3.99 -17.54 -10.12
N GLY A 79 -4.27 -17.20 -11.37
CA GLY A 79 -5.38 -16.29 -11.71
C GLY A 79 -4.97 -14.81 -11.64
N ARG A 80 -5.96 -13.95 -11.89
CA ARG A 80 -5.78 -12.49 -11.92
C ARG A 80 -6.40 -11.78 -10.73
N THR A 81 -7.22 -12.44 -9.93
CA THR A 81 -7.76 -11.89 -8.68
C THR A 81 -6.62 -11.52 -7.74
N VAL A 82 -6.77 -10.42 -7.01
CA VAL A 82 -5.94 -9.98 -5.88
C VAL A 82 -6.86 -9.90 -4.67
N LEU A 83 -6.65 -10.74 -3.67
CA LEU A 83 -7.49 -10.87 -2.50
C LEU A 83 -7.12 -9.83 -1.46
N ASP A 84 -8.14 -9.21 -0.88
CA ASP A 84 -8.00 -8.30 0.25
C ASP A 84 -7.98 -9.08 1.57
N ALA A 85 -6.84 -9.03 2.26
CA ALA A 85 -6.66 -9.70 3.53
C ALA A 85 -7.11 -8.88 4.75
N SER A 86 -7.49 -7.61 4.56
CA SER A 86 -7.98 -6.77 5.66
C SER A 86 -9.36 -7.19 6.19
N GLY A 87 -10.09 -8.02 5.41
CA GLY A 87 -11.50 -8.30 5.64
C GLY A 87 -12.45 -7.19 5.19
N GLY A 88 -11.92 -6.12 4.56
CA GLY A 88 -12.68 -5.00 3.98
C GLY A 88 -13.44 -5.37 2.70
N GLY A 89 -13.13 -6.51 2.09
CA GLY A 89 -13.77 -7.01 0.87
C GLY A 89 -13.32 -6.27 -0.39
N ALA A 90 -12.15 -5.65 -0.34
CA ALA A 90 -11.57 -4.87 -1.43
C ALA A 90 -10.81 -5.73 -2.46
N ASP A 91 -11.34 -6.89 -2.84
CA ASP A 91 -10.67 -7.74 -3.82
C ASP A 91 -10.44 -6.99 -5.15
N GLY A 92 -9.21 -7.03 -5.63
CA GLY A 92 -8.76 -6.43 -6.86
C GLY A 92 -8.51 -7.42 -8.00
N THR A 93 -8.01 -6.90 -9.11
CA THR A 93 -7.65 -7.68 -10.30
C THR A 93 -6.38 -7.14 -10.94
N LEU A 94 -5.45 -8.02 -11.29
CA LEU A 94 -4.29 -7.69 -12.11
C LEU A 94 -4.73 -7.37 -13.54
N VAL A 95 -4.16 -6.35 -14.16
CA VAL A 95 -4.44 -5.90 -15.53
C VAL A 95 -3.13 -5.75 -16.32
N GLY A 96 -3.19 -5.90 -17.64
CA GLY A 96 -2.00 -5.85 -18.51
C GLY A 96 -0.91 -6.87 -18.14
N GLY A 97 0.34 -6.45 -18.25
CA GLY A 97 1.54 -7.26 -17.95
C GLY A 97 1.87 -7.45 -16.46
N ALA A 98 1.00 -7.01 -15.55
CA ALA A 98 1.16 -7.25 -14.12
C ALA A 98 1.07 -8.74 -13.82
N ARG A 99 1.97 -9.22 -12.96
CA ARG A 99 2.09 -10.62 -12.58
C ARG A 99 2.53 -10.76 -11.14
N ARG A 100 2.37 -11.94 -10.56
CA ARG A 100 2.94 -12.26 -9.25
C ARG A 100 4.39 -12.72 -9.40
N SER A 101 5.19 -12.43 -8.39
CA SER A 101 6.55 -12.91 -8.22
C SER A 101 6.67 -13.58 -6.87
N ARG A 102 7.25 -14.78 -6.83
CA ARG A 102 7.55 -15.51 -5.59
C ARG A 102 8.73 -14.94 -4.78
N PHE A 103 9.21 -13.75 -5.16
CA PHE A 103 10.40 -13.11 -4.61
C PHE A 103 10.05 -11.78 -3.95
N GLY A 104 9.03 -11.81 -3.08
CA GLY A 104 8.66 -10.72 -2.18
C GLY A 104 9.50 -10.68 -0.92
N VAL A 105 9.21 -9.72 -0.04
CA VAL A 105 9.83 -9.62 1.29
C VAL A 105 9.23 -10.67 2.24
N HIS A 106 7.91 -10.86 2.16
CA HIS A 106 7.13 -11.81 2.96
C HIS A 106 6.39 -12.76 2.02
N GLY A 107 7.13 -13.60 1.30
CA GLY A 107 6.55 -14.51 0.30
C GLY A 107 6.54 -13.93 -1.11
N SER A 108 5.35 -13.61 -1.61
CA SER A 108 5.07 -13.14 -2.95
C SER A 108 5.03 -11.60 -3.03
N ALA A 109 4.97 -11.08 -4.25
CA ALA A 109 4.86 -9.66 -4.55
C ALA A 109 4.21 -9.42 -5.90
N LEU A 110 3.64 -8.24 -6.09
CA LEU A 110 3.23 -7.74 -7.39
C LEU A 110 4.46 -7.31 -8.20
N LEU A 111 4.55 -7.80 -9.42
CA LEU A 111 5.58 -7.43 -10.39
C LEU A 111 4.93 -6.63 -11.51
N LEU A 112 5.29 -5.34 -11.57
CA LEU A 112 4.86 -4.42 -12.61
C LEU A 112 5.85 -4.51 -13.78
N ASP A 113 5.35 -4.47 -15.01
CA ASP A 113 6.17 -4.55 -16.23
C ASP A 113 6.73 -3.19 -16.68
N GLY A 114 6.27 -2.11 -16.05
CA GLY A 114 6.64 -0.74 -16.36
C GLY A 114 6.02 -0.18 -17.64
N ALA A 115 4.96 -0.82 -18.17
CA ALA A 115 4.35 -0.43 -19.43
C ALA A 115 2.82 -0.51 -19.41
N THR A 116 2.26 -1.65 -19.03
CA THR A 116 0.80 -1.90 -19.08
C THR A 116 0.26 -2.54 -17.80
N GLY A 117 1.16 -3.10 -16.99
CA GLY A 117 0.84 -3.85 -15.79
C GLY A 117 0.45 -2.93 -14.66
N HIS A 118 -0.75 -3.14 -14.12
CA HIS A 118 -1.25 -2.52 -12.89
C HIS A 118 -2.22 -3.50 -12.19
N ALA A 119 -2.67 -3.14 -10.99
CA ALA A 119 -3.77 -3.82 -10.33
C ALA A 119 -4.91 -2.83 -10.04
N GLU A 120 -6.14 -3.19 -10.40
CA GLU A 120 -7.34 -2.41 -10.09
C GLU A 120 -7.96 -2.93 -8.80
N LEU A 121 -8.13 -2.07 -7.79
CA LEU A 121 -8.67 -2.44 -6.47
C LEU A 121 -10.14 -1.98 -6.29
N GLY A 122 -10.77 -1.50 -7.35
CA GLY A 122 -12.10 -0.88 -7.28
C GLY A 122 -12.11 0.39 -6.44
N THR A 123 -13.22 0.62 -5.74
CA THR A 123 -13.38 1.74 -4.80
C THR A 123 -13.12 1.27 -3.38
N LEU A 124 -12.23 1.96 -2.66
CA LEU A 124 -11.99 1.70 -1.24
C LEU A 124 -12.78 2.69 -0.37
N PRO A 125 -13.19 2.31 0.85
CA PRO A 125 -13.69 3.24 1.86
C PRO A 125 -12.86 4.52 1.92
N THR A 126 -13.54 5.66 2.00
CA THR A 126 -12.89 6.96 1.94
C THR A 126 -12.57 7.47 3.33
N ALA A 127 -11.27 7.57 3.62
CA ALA A 127 -10.79 8.20 4.83
C ALA A 127 -10.88 9.73 4.69
N THR A 128 -11.46 10.40 5.70
CA THR A 128 -11.75 11.84 5.62
C THR A 128 -10.71 12.71 6.30
N ASN A 129 -10.02 12.20 7.32
CA ASN A 129 -9.15 13.00 8.18
C ASN A 129 -7.71 12.53 8.21
N GLU A 130 -7.48 11.22 8.07
CA GLU A 130 -6.16 10.62 8.18
C GLU A 130 -6.03 9.55 7.11
N LEU A 131 -4.81 9.32 6.64
CA LEU A 131 -4.49 8.32 5.64
C LEU A 131 -3.09 7.83 5.95
N THR A 132 -2.90 6.52 6.01
CA THR A 132 -1.58 5.93 5.84
C THR A 132 -1.59 5.10 4.57
N VAL A 133 -0.45 5.03 3.89
CA VAL A 133 -0.20 4.12 2.77
C VAL A 133 1.18 3.57 3.05
N SER A 134 1.31 2.27 3.28
CA SER A 134 2.60 1.59 3.43
C SER A 134 2.78 0.56 2.31
N LEU A 135 4.03 0.22 2.02
CA LEU A 135 4.39 -0.90 1.13
C LEU A 135 5.90 -1.14 1.18
N TRP A 136 6.29 -2.36 0.82
CA TRP A 136 7.64 -2.67 0.36
C TRP A 136 7.74 -2.42 -1.14
N LEU A 137 8.81 -1.79 -1.59
CA LEU A 137 9.14 -1.72 -3.01
C LEU A 137 10.58 -2.13 -3.29
N ARG A 138 10.80 -2.66 -4.49
CA ARG A 138 12.10 -2.92 -5.08
C ARG A 138 12.09 -2.44 -6.54
N PRO A 139 12.55 -1.21 -6.80
CA PRO A 139 12.68 -0.67 -8.16
C PRO A 139 13.69 -1.48 -8.97
N ASP A 140 13.36 -1.88 -10.19
CA ASP A 140 14.37 -2.49 -11.07
C ASP A 140 15.28 -1.40 -11.69
N ARG A 141 14.73 -0.20 -11.88
CA ARG A 141 15.39 0.98 -12.45
C ARG A 141 14.60 2.26 -12.17
N PHE A 142 15.20 3.43 -12.36
CA PHE A 142 14.52 4.75 -12.29
C PHE A 142 14.52 5.49 -13.63
N ASP A 143 14.17 4.80 -14.72
CA ASP A 143 14.08 5.39 -16.06
C ASP A 143 12.79 6.21 -16.28
N VAL A 144 11.79 6.02 -15.43
CA VAL A 144 10.59 6.86 -15.35
C VAL A 144 10.79 7.96 -14.31
N PHE A 145 10.58 9.21 -14.72
CA PHE A 145 10.75 10.34 -13.81
C PHE A 145 9.62 10.47 -12.80
N ASP A 146 8.36 10.30 -13.20
CA ASP A 146 7.19 10.36 -12.34
C ASP A 146 6.45 9.04 -12.44
N ALA A 147 6.71 8.16 -11.47
CA ALA A 147 6.16 6.82 -11.47
C ALA A 147 5.24 6.60 -10.28
N ILE A 148 4.18 5.86 -10.53
CA ILE A 148 3.12 5.62 -9.56
C ILE A 148 3.26 4.23 -8.96
N LEU A 149 3.16 4.17 -7.64
CA LEU A 149 3.10 2.91 -6.90
C LEU A 149 1.65 2.61 -6.54
N VAL A 150 0.91 3.62 -6.08
CA VAL A 150 -0.52 3.53 -5.79
C VAL A 150 -1.17 4.91 -5.91
N ALA A 151 -2.37 4.96 -6.48
CA ALA A 151 -3.12 6.18 -6.64
C ALA A 151 -4.61 5.97 -6.41
N ARG A 152 -5.28 7.01 -5.92
CA ARG A 152 -6.74 7.15 -5.97
C ARG A 152 -7.12 8.31 -6.87
N GLY A 153 -8.03 8.06 -7.81
CA GLY A 153 -8.51 9.07 -8.76
C GLY A 153 -7.45 9.51 -9.76
N GLY A 154 -7.68 10.61 -10.48
CA GLY A 154 -6.78 11.11 -11.53
C GLY A 154 -7.16 10.69 -12.96
N GLY A 155 -8.42 10.29 -13.16
CA GLY A 155 -8.94 9.81 -14.45
C GLY A 155 -9.40 10.91 -15.40
N THR A 156 -10.10 10.50 -16.45
CA THR A 156 -10.45 11.38 -17.58
C THR A 156 -11.43 12.50 -17.24
N SER A 157 -12.25 12.34 -16.19
CA SER A 157 -13.21 13.35 -15.72
C SER A 157 -12.60 14.38 -14.78
N ASP A 158 -11.60 13.98 -13.99
CA ASP A 158 -10.81 14.86 -13.14
C ASP A 158 -9.37 14.36 -13.13
N PRO A 159 -8.46 15.04 -13.84
CA PRO A 159 -7.07 14.61 -13.94
C PRO A 159 -6.31 14.76 -12.62
N ALA A 160 -6.87 15.47 -11.63
CA ALA A 160 -6.24 15.62 -10.33
C ALA A 160 -6.57 14.41 -9.44
N PRO A 161 -5.57 13.58 -9.08
CA PRO A 161 -5.81 12.48 -8.15
C PRO A 161 -6.17 13.00 -6.76
N ASP A 162 -6.93 12.20 -6.01
CA ASP A 162 -7.17 12.46 -4.59
C ASP A 162 -5.88 12.32 -3.80
N TRP A 163 -5.10 11.30 -4.14
CA TRP A 163 -3.76 11.11 -3.61
C TRP A 163 -2.96 10.13 -4.48
N VAL A 164 -1.64 10.28 -4.45
CA VAL A 164 -0.68 9.42 -5.15
C VAL A 164 0.50 9.17 -4.24
N VAL A 165 0.90 7.91 -4.10
CA VAL A 165 2.24 7.55 -3.61
C VAL A 165 3.02 7.00 -4.79
N GLY A 166 4.20 7.59 -5.01
CA GLY A 166 5.00 7.34 -6.19
C GLY A 166 6.46 7.70 -5.98
N THR A 167 7.18 7.90 -7.07
CA THR A 167 8.58 8.32 -7.03
C THR A 167 8.88 9.38 -8.08
N PHE A 168 9.68 10.38 -7.71
CA PHE A 168 10.29 11.35 -8.63
C PHE A 168 11.78 11.04 -8.85
N GLY A 169 12.07 10.27 -9.89
CA GLY A 169 13.33 9.52 -10.01
C GLY A 169 13.50 8.62 -8.78
N PRO A 170 14.67 8.56 -8.14
CA PRO A 170 14.91 7.68 -6.98
C PRO A 170 14.44 8.26 -5.64
N ARG A 171 13.46 9.17 -5.65
CA ARG A 171 12.97 9.88 -4.47
C ARG A 171 11.50 9.58 -4.27
N LEU A 172 11.13 9.19 -3.05
CA LEU A 172 9.74 8.97 -2.68
C LEU A 172 8.92 10.26 -2.84
N HIS A 173 7.70 10.11 -3.35
CA HIS A 173 6.77 11.19 -3.64
C HIS A 173 5.38 10.87 -3.07
N PHE A 174 4.73 11.89 -2.52
CA PHE A 174 3.36 11.83 -2.04
C PHE A 174 2.61 13.10 -2.47
N GLU A 175 1.55 12.93 -3.25
CA GLU A 175 0.58 13.97 -3.56
C GLU A 175 -0.71 13.71 -2.78
N LEU A 176 -1.31 14.78 -2.24
CA LEU A 176 -2.56 14.69 -1.49
C LEU A 176 -3.45 15.91 -1.76
N ARG A 177 -4.70 15.63 -2.10
CA ARG A 177 -5.77 16.62 -2.20
C ARG A 177 -6.57 16.69 -0.90
N SER A 178 -6.54 17.85 -0.26
CA SER A 178 -7.35 18.15 0.92
C SER A 178 -8.00 19.54 0.79
N ALA A 179 -9.24 19.67 1.26
CA ALA A 179 -10.04 20.89 1.15
C ALA A 179 -10.02 21.51 -0.27
N GLY A 180 -10.09 20.67 -1.30
CA GLY A 180 -10.11 21.09 -2.71
C GLY A 180 -8.75 21.53 -3.30
N HIS A 181 -7.65 21.41 -2.56
CA HIS A 181 -6.31 21.83 -3.01
C HIS A 181 -5.33 20.67 -2.97
N SER A 182 -4.52 20.49 -4.02
CA SER A 182 -3.44 19.51 -4.04
C SER A 182 -2.16 20.05 -3.37
N THR A 183 -1.36 19.16 -2.80
CA THR A 183 -0.03 19.46 -2.28
C THR A 183 0.88 18.28 -2.54
N SER A 184 2.04 18.56 -3.13
CA SER A 184 3.05 17.56 -3.47
C SER A 184 4.20 17.60 -2.46
N LEU A 185 4.66 16.42 -2.03
CA LEU A 185 5.76 16.25 -1.10
C LEU A 185 6.76 15.24 -1.69
N THR A 186 7.98 15.67 -2.00
CA THR A 186 9.06 14.80 -2.48
C THR A 186 10.21 14.77 -1.47
N ALA A 187 10.78 13.58 -1.25
CA ALA A 187 11.98 13.41 -0.44
C ALA A 187 13.12 14.33 -0.94
N ALA A 188 13.93 14.86 -0.02
CA ALA A 188 14.90 15.90 -0.35
C ALA A 188 16.09 15.40 -1.20
N SER A 189 16.50 14.16 -1.00
CA SER A 189 17.64 13.53 -1.69
C SER A 189 17.29 12.11 -2.15
N THR A 190 18.13 11.54 -3.01
CA THR A 190 18.07 10.14 -3.42
C THR A 190 18.18 9.23 -2.20
N THR A 191 17.18 8.37 -2.00
CA THR A 191 17.18 7.43 -0.87
C THR A 191 16.78 6.00 -1.26
N LEU A 192 16.18 5.80 -2.43
CA LEU A 192 15.82 4.48 -2.94
C LEU A 192 16.92 3.96 -3.88
N ALA A 193 17.23 2.67 -3.78
CA ALA A 193 18.24 2.01 -4.61
C ALA A 193 17.60 0.94 -5.50
N GLU A 194 18.12 0.80 -6.73
CA GLU A 194 17.69 -0.24 -7.66
C GLU A 194 18.03 -1.64 -7.10
N GLY A 195 17.13 -2.59 -7.26
CA GLY A 195 17.30 -3.98 -6.82
C GLY A 195 17.28 -4.18 -5.30
N VAL A 196 17.03 -3.14 -4.50
CA VAL A 196 16.98 -3.23 -3.04
C VAL A 196 15.55 -3.08 -2.54
N TRP A 197 15.10 -4.02 -1.73
CA TRP A 197 13.82 -3.90 -1.01
C TRP A 197 13.91 -2.78 0.02
N THR A 198 12.93 -1.88 0.02
CA THR A 198 12.83 -0.77 0.97
C THR A 198 11.39 -0.64 1.43
N HIS A 199 11.19 -0.48 2.73
CA HIS A 199 9.87 -0.22 3.28
C HIS A 199 9.61 1.28 3.22
N VAL A 200 8.47 1.68 2.65
CA VAL A 200 8.06 3.09 2.58
C VAL A 200 6.67 3.29 3.13
N ALA A 201 6.43 4.50 3.64
CA ALA A 201 5.07 4.91 3.96
C ALA A 201 4.85 6.40 3.65
N ALA A 202 3.62 6.73 3.30
CA ALA A 202 3.10 8.09 3.26
C ALA A 202 1.97 8.20 4.30
N ARG A 203 2.04 9.22 5.15
CA ARG A 203 1.04 9.47 6.19
C ARG A 203 0.49 10.88 6.09
N TYR A 204 -0.82 11.00 6.26
CA TYR A 204 -1.54 12.22 6.53
C TYR A 204 -2.29 12.07 7.85
N ASP A 205 -2.11 13.02 8.77
CA ASP A 205 -2.75 13.00 10.11
C ASP A 205 -3.78 14.13 10.31
N GLY A 206 -4.29 14.68 9.20
CA GLY A 206 -5.18 15.85 9.23
C GLY A 206 -4.45 17.19 9.38
N THR A 207 -3.15 17.17 9.69
CA THR A 207 -2.34 18.37 9.94
C THR A 207 -1.00 18.42 9.21
N ASN A 208 -0.41 17.27 8.93
CA ASN A 208 0.85 17.12 8.22
C ASN A 208 0.80 15.94 7.25
N MET A 209 1.52 16.09 6.14
CA MET A 209 1.92 14.99 5.27
C MET A 209 3.35 14.59 5.63
N THR A 210 3.62 13.30 5.77
CA THR A 210 4.95 12.78 6.12
C THR A 210 5.29 11.56 5.29
N LEU A 211 6.49 11.56 4.70
CA LEU A 211 7.10 10.43 4.02
C LEU A 211 8.04 9.69 4.96
N PHE A 212 8.01 8.36 4.92
CA PHE A 212 8.86 7.48 5.71
C PHE A 212 9.60 6.51 4.81
N GLN A 213 10.84 6.20 5.20
CA GLN A 213 11.64 5.12 4.63
C GLN A 213 12.24 4.30 5.78
N ASP A 214 12.07 2.98 5.74
CA ASP A 214 12.50 2.03 6.77
C ASP A 214 12.10 2.49 8.19
N GLY A 215 10.86 2.99 8.30
CA GLY A 215 10.25 3.48 9.55
C GLY A 215 10.72 4.88 10.00
N LYS A 216 11.65 5.52 9.29
CA LYS A 216 12.17 6.86 9.66
C LYS A 216 11.56 7.95 8.78
N PRO A 217 11.12 9.08 9.35
CA PRO A 217 10.59 10.19 8.55
C PRO A 217 11.72 10.81 7.70
N VAL A 218 11.52 10.87 6.39
CA VAL A 218 12.47 11.46 5.43
C VAL A 218 12.04 12.85 4.96
N ARG A 219 10.75 13.18 5.05
CA ARG A 219 10.22 14.50 4.72
C ARG A 219 8.87 14.73 5.38
N SER A 220 8.60 15.97 5.77
CA SER A 220 7.28 16.38 6.27
C SER A 220 6.94 17.81 5.81
N THR A 221 5.65 18.10 5.67
CA THR A 221 5.11 19.45 5.43
C THR A 221 3.73 19.60 6.06
N SER A 222 3.36 20.82 6.44
CA SER A 222 2.01 21.11 6.92
C SER A 222 0.99 21.04 5.77
N LYS A 223 -0.15 20.42 6.06
CA LYS A 223 -1.30 20.31 5.15
C LYS A 223 -2.52 20.04 6.02
N ARG A 224 -3.61 20.79 5.84
CA ARG A 224 -4.82 20.66 6.66
C ARG A 224 -6.05 20.48 5.80
N GLY A 225 -7.12 19.98 6.41
CA GLY A 225 -8.44 19.86 5.81
C GLY A 225 -8.86 18.42 5.54
N ALA A 226 -10.16 18.24 5.30
CA ALA A 226 -10.69 16.93 4.96
C ALA A 226 -10.23 16.48 3.58
N MET A 227 -10.00 15.18 3.44
CA MET A 227 -9.77 14.49 2.16
C MET A 227 -11.08 13.86 1.67
N GLY A 228 -11.02 13.20 0.50
CA GLY A 228 -12.12 12.35 0.05
C GLY A 228 -13.27 13.10 -0.61
N ALA A 229 -12.97 14.15 -1.37
CA ALA A 229 -13.97 14.89 -2.14
C ALA A 229 -14.64 14.01 -3.21
N GLU A 230 -13.92 13.00 -3.72
CA GLU A 230 -14.39 12.06 -4.74
C GLU A 230 -14.42 10.62 -4.17
N PRO A 231 -15.43 10.27 -3.35
CA PRO A 231 -15.47 8.99 -2.64
C PRO A 231 -15.59 7.77 -3.54
N ASP A 232 -16.05 7.97 -4.78
CA ASP A 232 -16.23 6.93 -5.80
C ASP A 232 -14.98 6.76 -6.70
N SER A 233 -13.89 7.47 -6.41
CA SER A 233 -12.63 7.33 -7.15
C SER A 233 -12.04 5.93 -6.96
N ALA A 234 -11.71 5.29 -8.08
CA ALA A 234 -11.01 4.01 -8.08
C ALA A 234 -9.59 4.13 -7.49
N VAL A 235 -9.07 3.02 -6.96
CA VAL A 235 -7.72 2.89 -6.45
C VAL A 235 -6.96 1.85 -7.26
N TRP A 236 -5.83 2.25 -7.86
CA TRP A 236 -4.99 1.36 -8.66
C TRP A 236 -3.58 1.28 -8.07
N LEU A 237 -2.92 0.12 -8.26
CA LEU A 237 -1.50 -0.08 -7.99
C LEU A 237 -0.72 -0.05 -9.31
N GLY A 238 0.35 0.74 -9.36
CA GLY A 238 1.27 0.81 -10.49
C GLY A 238 0.89 1.77 -11.62
N ASP A 239 -0.28 2.41 -11.55
CA ASP A 239 -0.77 3.36 -12.57
C ASP A 239 -1.85 4.32 -12.00
N LEU A 240 -2.22 5.34 -12.76
CA LEU A 240 -3.38 6.20 -12.48
C LEU A 240 -4.67 5.56 -12.99
N PRO A 241 -5.74 5.54 -12.17
CA PRO A 241 -7.09 5.29 -12.65
C PRO A 241 -7.44 6.13 -13.87
N GLY A 242 -7.69 5.50 -15.02
CA GLY A 242 -8.08 6.17 -16.28
C GLY A 242 -7.03 6.16 -17.39
N GLY A 243 -5.79 5.74 -17.11
CA GLY A 243 -4.72 5.49 -18.09
C GLY A 243 -3.91 6.70 -18.54
#